data_AF-A0A3P8DJN9-F1
#
_entry.id   AF-A0A3P8DJN9-F1
#
_cell.length_a   1.000
_cell.length_b   1.000
_cell.length_c   1.000
_cell.angle_alpha   90.00
_cell.angle_beta   90.00
_cell.angle_gamma   90.00
#
_symmetry.space_group_name_H-M   'P 1'
#
loop_
_entity.id
_entity.type
_entity.pdbx_description
1 polymer ?
#
loop_
_entity_poly.entity_id
_entity_poly.type
_entity_poly.pdbx_seq_one_letter_code
_entity_poly.pdbx_strand_id
1 'polypeptide(L)'
;MFRRVAIFRLPSQLRSIRTSTQCLTELKLTFASSAQAFYNNVAVKQVDVPTLNGRFGVLAEHVPTVGCLKPGIVAVTENDGSVKKYFGYDCLLVVRAAPHEKYRLLGVVIHLNCTTNDQHNVS
;
A
#
# COMPACT_ATOMS: atom_id res chain seq x y z
N MET A 1 27.15 -21.15 -67.55
CA MET A 1 25.94 -20.94 -66.74
C MET A 1 26.30 -21.09 -65.27
N PHE A 2 26.61 -19.99 -64.56
CA PHE A 2 26.84 -20.01 -63.11
C PHE A 2 25.89 -19.00 -62.45
N ARG A 3 24.87 -19.50 -61.74
CA ARG A 3 23.96 -18.67 -60.95
C ARG A 3 24.59 -18.42 -59.58
N ARG A 4 24.96 -17.16 -59.30
CA ARG A 4 25.27 -16.72 -57.94
C ARG A 4 23.97 -16.61 -57.15
N VAL A 5 23.79 -17.48 -56.16
CA VAL A 5 22.74 -17.31 -55.14
C VAL A 5 23.33 -16.44 -54.04
N ALA A 6 22.97 -15.16 -54.02
CA ALA A 6 23.27 -14.28 -52.90
C ALA A 6 22.22 -14.52 -51.81
N ILE A 7 22.61 -15.23 -50.75
CA ILE A 7 21.78 -15.39 -49.56
C ILE A 7 21.92 -14.12 -48.72
N PHE A 8 20.97 -13.21 -48.87
CA PHE A 8 20.80 -12.06 -47.97
C PHE A 8 20.31 -12.56 -46.61
N ARG A 9 21.22 -12.77 -45.66
CA ARG A 9 20.85 -13.02 -44.25
C ARG A 9 20.45 -11.70 -43.61
N LEU A 10 19.15 -11.52 -43.38
CA LEU A 10 18.63 -10.43 -42.54
C LEU A 10 19.11 -10.63 -41.09
N PRO A 11 19.56 -9.58 -40.39
CA PRO A 11 19.91 -9.67 -38.99
C PRO A 11 18.65 -10.04 -38.20
N SER A 12 18.72 -11.15 -37.46
CA SER A 12 17.73 -11.56 -36.48
C SER A 12 17.63 -10.47 -35.41
N GLN A 13 16.59 -9.65 -35.49
CA GLN A 13 16.25 -8.67 -34.46
C GLN A 13 15.94 -9.44 -33.17
N LEU A 14 16.92 -9.51 -32.26
CA LEU A 14 16.77 -10.05 -30.92
C LEU A 14 15.76 -9.16 -30.18
N ARG A 15 14.57 -9.72 -29.94
CA ARG A 15 13.51 -9.07 -29.16
C ARG A 15 13.99 -8.97 -27.71
N SER A 16 14.46 -7.81 -27.29
CA SER A 16 14.79 -7.52 -25.90
C SER A 16 13.52 -7.62 -25.05
N ILE A 17 13.47 -8.60 -24.15
CA ILE A 17 12.43 -8.68 -23.11
C ILE A 17 12.78 -7.63 -22.07
N ARG A 18 12.07 -6.49 -22.09
CA ARG A 18 12.06 -5.57 -20.96
C ARG A 18 11.25 -6.26 -19.86
N THR A 19 11.89 -6.82 -18.85
CA THR A 19 11.24 -7.02 -17.55
C THR A 19 10.90 -5.64 -17.03
N SER A 20 9.62 -5.26 -17.04
CA SER A 20 9.18 -4.02 -16.40
C SER A 20 9.69 -4.06 -14.96
N THR A 21 10.45 -3.04 -14.56
CA THR A 21 10.82 -2.78 -13.17
C THR A 21 9.60 -3.08 -12.31
N GLN A 22 9.70 -4.09 -11.44
CA GLN A 22 8.59 -4.48 -10.58
C GLN A 22 8.08 -3.22 -9.93
N CYS A 23 6.84 -2.93 -10.25
CA CYS A 23 6.27 -1.73 -9.80
C CYS A 23 5.94 -2.00 -8.30
N LEU A 24 6.84 -1.59 -7.39
CA LEU A 24 6.68 -1.64 -5.92
C LEU A 24 5.52 -0.77 -5.41
N THR A 25 4.33 -1.34 -5.28
CA THR A 25 3.14 -0.64 -4.75
C THR A 25 3.39 -0.28 -3.30
N GLU A 26 3.37 1.02 -3.00
CA GLU A 26 3.65 1.55 -1.66
C GLU A 26 2.34 1.92 -0.97
N LEU A 27 2.17 1.51 0.29
CA LEU A 27 1.06 1.93 1.14
C LEU A 27 1.54 3.04 2.06
N LYS A 28 0.90 4.20 1.96
CA LYS A 28 1.17 5.35 2.82
C LYS A 28 0.09 5.47 3.88
N LEU A 29 0.51 5.42 5.14
CA LEU A 29 -0.37 5.56 6.30
C LEU A 29 -0.26 6.96 6.89
N THR A 30 -1.43 7.58 7.07
CA THR A 30 -1.63 8.70 7.97
C THR A 30 -2.55 8.24 9.08
N PHE A 31 -2.04 8.17 10.31
CA PHE A 31 -2.79 7.76 11.47
C PHE A 31 -2.67 8.83 12.55
N ALA A 32 -3.82 9.42 12.89
CA ALA A 32 -3.90 10.50 13.85
C ALA A 32 -5.04 10.28 14.85
N SER A 33 -4.84 10.87 16.01
CA SER A 33 -5.82 11.08 17.05
C SER A 33 -6.01 12.57 17.28
N SER A 34 -7.11 12.95 17.95
CA SER A 34 -7.38 14.34 18.31
C SER A 34 -6.25 14.97 19.15
N ALA A 35 -5.52 14.14 19.91
CA ALA A 35 -4.39 14.59 20.72
C ALA A 35 -3.06 14.63 19.95
N GLN A 36 -2.78 13.62 19.11
CA GLN A 36 -1.48 13.45 18.46
C GLN A 36 -1.58 12.68 17.14
N ALA A 37 -0.70 13.03 16.17
CA ALA A 37 -0.46 12.22 14.98
C ALA A 37 0.63 11.16 15.24
N PHE A 38 0.31 9.89 15.01
CA PHE A 38 1.23 8.77 15.19
C PHE A 38 2.03 8.45 13.93
N TYR A 39 1.37 8.53 12.77
CA TYR A 39 1.99 8.37 11.46
C TYR A 39 1.54 9.48 10.53
N ASN A 40 2.47 10.05 9.77
CA ASN A 40 2.19 11.07 8.77
C ASN A 40 2.86 10.69 7.45
N ASN A 41 2.06 10.22 6.49
CA ASN A 41 2.55 9.78 5.16
C ASN A 41 3.73 8.80 5.22
N VAL A 42 3.70 7.88 6.19
CA VAL A 42 4.77 6.88 6.38
C VAL A 42 4.46 5.62 5.58
N ALA A 43 5.47 5.06 4.93
CA ALA A 43 5.37 3.78 4.23
C ALA A 43 5.26 2.64 5.24
N VAL A 44 4.16 1.89 5.18
CA VAL A 44 3.96 0.70 6.03
C VAL A 44 3.51 -0.48 5.18
N LYS A 45 3.64 -1.70 5.69
CA LYS A 45 3.40 -2.92 4.91
C LYS A 45 1.92 -3.32 4.91
N GLN A 46 1.30 -3.24 6.08
CA GLN A 46 -0.09 -3.64 6.28
C GLN A 46 -0.70 -2.89 7.46
N VAL A 47 -1.99 -2.58 7.37
CA VAL A 47 -2.77 -1.99 8.46
C VAL A 47 -4.01 -2.82 8.69
N ASP A 48 -4.16 -3.35 9.90
CA ASP A 48 -5.34 -4.10 10.32
C ASP A 48 -6.28 -3.23 11.14
N VAL A 49 -7.54 -3.17 10.72
CA VAL A 49 -8.56 -2.28 11.28
C VAL A 49 -9.83 -3.05 11.68
N PRO A 50 -10.40 -2.81 12.86
CA PRO A 50 -11.65 -3.44 13.29
C PRO A 50 -12.85 -2.73 12.64
N THR A 51 -13.55 -3.39 11.71
CA THR A 51 -14.74 -2.85 11.05
C THR A 51 -16.02 -3.39 11.68
N LEU A 52 -17.17 -2.79 11.35
CA LEU A 52 -18.48 -3.28 11.84
C LEU A 52 -18.75 -4.74 11.49
N ASN A 53 -18.25 -5.23 10.35
CA ASN A 53 -18.52 -6.57 9.84
C ASN A 53 -17.36 -7.56 10.06
N GLY A 54 -16.31 -7.17 10.80
CA GLY A 54 -15.14 -8.02 11.02
C GLY A 54 -13.85 -7.22 11.20
N ARG A 55 -12.75 -7.71 10.64
CA ARG A 55 -11.44 -7.06 10.69
C ARG A 55 -10.86 -7.03 9.29
N PHE A 56 -10.47 -5.86 8.81
CA PHE A 56 -9.91 -5.67 7.47
C PHE A 56 -8.40 -5.55 7.56
N GLY A 57 -7.68 -6.26 6.69
CA GLY A 57 -6.25 -6.05 6.47
C GLY A 57 -6.06 -5.27 5.19
N VAL A 58 -5.57 -4.03 5.30
CA VAL A 58 -5.33 -3.14 4.16
C VAL A 58 -3.86 -3.24 3.75
N LEU A 59 -3.62 -3.64 2.50
CA LEU A 59 -2.31 -3.72 1.86
C LEU A 59 -2.21 -2.71 0.70
N ALA A 60 -1.03 -2.60 0.09
CA ALA A 60 -0.74 -1.60 -0.94
C ALA A 60 -1.65 -1.64 -2.19
N GLU A 61 -2.27 -2.79 -2.49
CA GLU A 61 -3.20 -2.97 -3.62
C GLU A 61 -4.66 -3.10 -3.15
N HIS A 62 -5.08 -2.31 -2.16
CA HIS A 62 -6.46 -2.32 -1.68
C HIS A 62 -7.38 -1.41 -2.49
N VAL A 63 -8.66 -1.77 -2.56
CA VAL A 63 -9.70 -0.98 -3.24
C VAL A 63 -10.02 0.27 -2.41
N PRO A 64 -10.29 1.43 -3.02
CA PRO A 64 -10.75 2.61 -2.31
C PRO A 64 -12.01 2.30 -1.48
N THR A 65 -11.92 2.54 -0.18
CA THR A 65 -12.93 2.14 0.79
C THR A 65 -13.10 3.23 1.84
N VAL A 66 -14.34 3.53 2.19
CA VAL A 66 -14.69 4.38 3.33
C VAL A 66 -15.49 3.55 4.32
N GLY A 67 -15.21 3.69 5.60
CA GLY A 67 -15.93 2.92 6.60
C GLY A 67 -15.74 3.43 8.01
N CYS A 68 -16.76 3.19 8.83
CA CYS A 68 -16.70 3.38 10.27
C CYS A 68 -16.11 2.12 10.93
N LEU A 69 -15.24 2.31 11.90
CA LEU A 69 -14.61 1.23 12.65
C LEU A 69 -15.34 0.98 13.97
N LYS A 70 -15.27 -0.25 14.45
CA LYS A 70 -15.69 -0.60 15.81
C LYS A 70 -14.60 -0.19 16.81
N PRO A 71 -14.94 0.11 18.06
CA PRO A 71 -13.95 0.20 19.13
C PRO A 71 -13.13 -1.09 19.21
N GLY A 72 -11.81 -0.98 19.19
CA GLY A 72 -10.91 -2.13 19.15
C GLY A 72 -9.46 -1.78 18.89
N ILE A 73 -8.66 -2.81 18.60
CA ILE A 73 -7.23 -2.68 18.36
C ILE A 73 -6.96 -2.51 16.87
N VAL A 74 -6.31 -1.41 16.51
CA VAL A 74 -5.70 -1.18 15.20
C VAL A 74 -4.25 -1.65 15.26
N ALA A 75 -3.84 -2.52 14.35
CA ALA A 75 -2.47 -3.01 14.28
C ALA A 75 -1.79 -2.51 13.01
N VAL A 76 -0.63 -1.87 13.16
CA VAL A 76 0.18 -1.36 12.06
C VAL A 76 1.44 -2.21 11.96
N THR A 77 1.64 -2.82 10.79
CA THR A 77 2.85 -3.58 10.48
C THR A 77 3.79 -2.70 9.67
N GLU A 78 4.91 -2.32 10.30
CA GLU A 78 5.96 -1.52 9.67
C GLU A 78 6.78 -2.36 8.68
N ASN A 79 7.59 -1.71 7.83
CA ASN A 79 8.41 -2.42 6.84
C ASN A 79 9.44 -3.36 7.47
N ASP A 80 9.88 -3.05 8.69
CA ASP A 80 10.81 -3.86 9.47
C ASP A 80 10.16 -5.14 10.05
N GLY A 81 8.84 -5.31 9.85
CA GLY A 81 8.05 -6.42 10.40
C GLY A 81 7.58 -6.22 11.84
N SER A 82 7.95 -5.10 12.47
CA SER A 82 7.43 -4.67 13.77
C SER A 82 5.93 -4.38 13.69
N VAL A 83 5.16 -4.87 14.67
CA VAL A 83 3.71 -4.66 14.75
C VAL A 83 3.40 -3.78 15.95
N LYS A 84 2.90 -2.56 15.70
CA LYS A 84 2.43 -1.63 16.73
C LYS A 84 0.93 -1.70 16.85
N LYS A 85 0.44 -1.89 18.08
CA LYS A 85 -0.99 -2.01 18.41
C LYS A 85 -1.48 -0.75 19.11
N TYR A 86 -2.64 -0.27 18.67
CA TYR A 86 -3.29 0.92 19.18
C TYR A 86 -4.74 0.60 19.52
N PHE A 87 -5.16 0.86 20.76
CA PHE A 87 -6.58 0.79 21.09
C PHE A 87 -7.25 2.11 20.71
N GLY A 88 -8.17 2.04 19.76
CA GLY A 88 -8.92 3.18 19.26
C GLY A 88 -10.42 2.96 19.40
N TYR A 89 -11.14 4.03 19.69
CA TYR A 89 -12.59 4.11 19.62
C TYR A 89 -12.98 5.16 18.58
N ASP A 90 -14.23 5.10 18.10
CA ASP A 90 -14.81 6.03 17.12
C ASP A 90 -13.88 6.45 15.97
N CYS A 91 -13.33 5.47 15.25
CA CYS A 91 -12.43 5.76 14.13
C CYS A 91 -13.15 5.83 12.79
N LEU A 92 -12.67 6.75 11.94
CA LEU A 92 -13.00 6.80 10.52
C LEU A 92 -11.82 6.31 9.69
N LEU A 93 -12.11 5.38 8.77
CA LEU A 93 -11.17 4.89 7.77
C LEU A 93 -11.52 5.43 6.40
N VAL A 94 -10.53 6.07 5.77
CA VAL A 94 -10.61 6.50 4.38
C VAL A 94 -9.40 5.97 3.62
N VAL A 95 -9.66 5.09 2.67
CA VAL A 95 -8.67 4.49 1.79
C VAL A 95 -8.84 5.11 0.40
N ARG A 96 -7.76 5.69 -0.13
CA ARG A 96 -7.76 6.32 -1.46
C ARG A 96 -6.65 5.72 -2.31
N ALA A 97 -6.88 5.64 -3.61
CA ALA A 97 -5.80 5.40 -4.55
C ALA A 97 -4.84 6.59 -4.55
N ALA A 98 -3.53 6.33 -4.50
CA ALA A 98 -2.53 7.36 -4.63
C ALA A 98 -2.52 7.89 -6.08
N PRO A 99 -2.40 9.22 -6.29
CA PRO A 99 -2.27 9.78 -7.63
C PRO A 99 -0.98 9.29 -8.29
N HIS A 100 -1.09 8.90 -9.56
CA HIS A 100 0.01 8.35 -10.33
C HIS A 100 0.90 9.47 -10.89
N GLU A 101 2.07 9.69 -10.28
CA GLU A 101 3.15 10.47 -10.88
C GLU A 101 3.88 9.55 -11.86
N LYS A 102 3.81 9.88 -13.15
CA LYS A 102 4.47 9.25 -14.32
C LYS A 102 5.41 8.06 -13.97
N TYR A 103 4.87 6.84 -13.98
CA TYR A 103 5.53 5.53 -13.77
C TYR A 103 5.79 5.09 -12.31
N ARG A 104 5.23 5.78 -11.32
CA ARG A 104 5.25 5.37 -9.91
C ARG A 104 3.82 5.04 -9.43
N LEU A 105 3.39 3.84 -9.78
CA LEU A 105 2.45 2.95 -9.10
C LEU A 105 1.20 3.40 -8.37
N LEU A 106 0.19 2.55 -8.60
CA LEU A 106 -1.03 2.32 -7.83
C LEU A 106 -0.71 1.98 -6.36
N GLY A 107 -0.27 2.98 -5.61
CA GLY A 107 -0.22 2.90 -4.14
C GLY A 107 -1.57 3.23 -3.55
N VAL A 108 -1.70 3.03 -2.24
CA VAL A 108 -2.89 3.38 -1.48
C VAL A 108 -2.51 4.29 -0.33
N VAL A 109 -3.26 5.38 -0.17
CA VAL A 109 -3.14 6.28 0.98
C VAL A 109 -4.28 5.99 1.94
N ILE A 110 -3.93 5.65 3.17
CA ILE A 110 -4.88 5.39 4.26
C ILE A 110 -4.85 6.58 5.20
N HIS A 111 -6.03 7.17 5.43
CA HIS A 111 -6.25 8.11 6.51
C HIS A 111 -7.10 7.45 7.58
N LEU A 112 -6.51 7.32 8.76
CA LEU A 112 -7.15 6.84 9.98
C LEU A 112 -7.19 8.00 10.98
N ASN A 113 -8.40 8.39 11.36
CA ASN A 113 -8.63 9.34 12.43
C ASN A 113 -9.39 8.63 13.55
N CYS A 114 -8.75 8.44 14.70
CA CYS A 114 -9.26 7.65 15.82
C CYS A 114 -9.12 8.43 17.12
N THR A 115 -10.07 8.32 18.04
CA THR A 115 -9.80 8.70 19.43
C THR A 115 -9.07 7.56 20.12
N THR A 116 -7.86 7.84 20.60
CA THR A 116 -7.01 6.88 21.29
C THR A 116 -6.67 7.39 22.67
N ASN A 117 -6.66 6.51 23.67
CA ASN A 117 -6.25 6.85 25.03
C ASN A 117 -4.80 6.40 25.22
N ASP A 118 -3.84 7.13 24.63
CA ASP A 118 -2.36 7.15 24.79
C ASP A 118 -1.54 5.88 25.09
N GLN A 119 -2.12 4.69 25.05
CA GLN A 119 -1.41 3.43 25.24
C GLN A 119 -0.83 3.00 23.90
N HIS A 120 0.30 3.61 23.55
CA HIS A 120 1.25 3.02 22.62
C HIS A 120 1.59 1.63 23.18
N ASN A 121 1.11 0.57 22.54
CA ASN A 121 1.33 -0.83 22.91
C ASN A 121 0.40 -1.40 24.00
N VAL A 122 -0.87 -1.59 23.65
CA VAL A 122 -1.74 -2.53 24.38
C VAL A 122 -1.30 -3.96 24.00
N SER A 123 -0.70 -4.67 24.94
CA SER A 123 -0.20 -6.06 24.79
C SER A 123 -1.26 -7.02 24.24
#